data_AF-A0A2J7PBN7-F1
#
_entry.id   AF-A0A2J7PBN7-F1
#
_cell.length_a   1.000
_cell.length_b   1.000
_cell.length_c   1.000
_cell.angle_alpha   90.00
_cell.angle_beta   90.00
_cell.angle_gamma   90.00
#
_symmetry.space_group_name_H-M   'P 1'
#
loop_
_entity.id
_entity.type
_entity.pdbx_description
1 polymer ?
#
loop_
_entity_poly.entity_id
_entity_poly.type
_entity_poly.pdbx_seq_one_letter_code
_entity_poly.pdbx_strand_id
1 'polypeptide(L)'
;MFPHRNIHKFTRTSPEGKIHNQIDHILIDRRRHSSILDVRSFRAAACDTDHYLVVAKVRERLAVSKQTTHRVHMERFNLKKLNKVDVKEQYRVEISNKFVALENSDTKVDVNKAWETVGENIKISAKDSLGYYELKRHKPWLDEGCLELEDQRNQAKMHWLQDPNKINGDNLNNIRRETRRHFRNKKREYLKDKIDKFAMNSENRNIRDLYRGINDFKRVYQPSSNLVKDENGDLLADSHNISNRWSNYFSQLLNVHRVSDVRQIEIHTAEPLLPNPSHFEVESAISKLKRQGRFKRYKSPDSDQILAELIEAGGEIFSSKIHKLITSFDIKRN
;
A
#
# COMPACT_ATOMS: atom_id res chain seq x y z
N MET A 1 -35.52 27.39 0.47
CA MET A 1 -35.29 26.32 1.47
C MET A 1 -36.11 25.11 1.06
N PHE A 2 -35.59 23.89 1.17
CA PHE A 2 -36.31 22.69 0.73
C PHE A 2 -37.55 22.42 1.59
N PRO A 3 -38.66 21.96 0.99
CA PRO A 3 -39.91 21.71 1.71
C PRO A 3 -39.79 20.42 2.55
N HIS A 4 -39.46 20.59 3.83
CA HIS A 4 -39.35 19.48 4.79
C HIS A 4 -40.20 19.72 6.04
N ARG A 5 -40.60 18.63 6.69
CA ARG A 5 -41.15 18.67 8.06
C ARG A 5 -40.12 19.26 9.02
N ASN A 6 -40.56 19.96 10.07
CA ASN A 6 -39.66 20.64 11.01
C ASN A 6 -38.63 19.70 11.65
N ILE A 7 -39.00 18.44 11.90
CA ILE A 7 -38.09 17.41 12.41
C ILE A 7 -36.80 17.25 11.58
N HIS A 8 -36.83 17.56 10.29
CA HIS A 8 -35.68 17.47 9.37
C HIS A 8 -34.91 18.79 9.21
N LYS A 9 -35.30 19.86 9.91
CA LYS A 9 -34.66 21.18 9.84
C LYS A 9 -33.72 21.43 11.02
N PHE A 10 -34.02 20.86 12.19
CA PHE A 10 -33.18 21.01 13.38
C PHE A 10 -31.92 20.16 13.25
N THR A 11 -30.77 20.71 13.65
CA THR A 11 -29.48 20.03 13.57
C THR A 11 -28.92 19.67 14.94
N ARG A 12 -29.57 20.12 16.02
CA ARG A 12 -29.24 19.76 17.39
C ARG A 12 -30.49 19.64 18.24
N THR A 13 -30.46 18.70 19.18
CA THR A 13 -31.50 18.54 20.21
C THR A 13 -30.84 18.58 21.59
N SER A 14 -31.41 19.35 22.53
CA SER A 14 -30.93 19.38 23.92
C SER A 14 -30.92 17.99 24.56
N PRO A 15 -30.09 17.73 25.58
CA PRO A 15 -30.07 16.44 26.28
C PRO A 15 -31.44 15.97 26.80
N GLU A 16 -32.32 16.92 27.18
CA GLU A 16 -33.68 16.64 27.64
C GLU A 16 -34.70 16.43 26.51
N GLY A 17 -34.29 16.53 25.24
CA GLY A 17 -35.19 16.33 24.09
C GLY A 17 -36.16 17.47 23.79
N LYS A 18 -36.23 18.52 24.62
CA LYS A 18 -37.24 19.58 24.52
C LYS A 18 -36.87 20.68 23.55
N ILE A 19 -35.62 21.14 23.58
CA ILE A 19 -35.15 22.29 22.79
C ILE A 19 -34.47 21.78 21.53
N HIS A 20 -34.84 22.37 20.40
CA HIS A 20 -34.33 22.01 19.08
C HIS A 20 -33.75 23.25 18.40
N ASN A 21 -32.49 23.17 17.97
CA ASN A 21 -31.80 24.29 17.35
C ASN A 21 -31.26 23.90 15.97
N GLN A 22 -31.05 24.90 15.13
CA GLN A 22 -30.36 24.75 13.85
C GLN A 22 -29.05 25.55 13.94
N ILE A 23 -27.93 24.85 14.14
CA ILE A 23 -26.60 25.48 14.29
C ILE A 23 -25.54 24.91 13.34
N ASP A 24 -25.78 23.73 12.77
CA ASP A 24 -24.96 23.16 11.70
C ASP A 24 -25.50 23.55 10.31
N HIS A 25 -24.61 24.00 9.43
CA HIS A 25 -24.95 24.49 8.10
C HIS A 25 -23.99 23.96 7.03
N ILE A 26 -24.52 23.77 5.81
CA ILE A 26 -23.72 23.50 4.61
C ILE A 26 -23.67 24.79 3.80
N LEU A 27 -22.48 25.37 3.70
CA LEU A 27 -22.24 26.58 2.91
C LEU A 27 -21.84 26.19 1.49
N ILE A 28 -22.42 26.90 0.51
CA ILE A 28 -22.09 26.72 -0.91
C ILE A 28 -21.99 28.08 -1.60
N ASP A 29 -21.10 28.18 -2.58
CA ASP A 29 -21.05 29.34 -3.47
C ASP A 29 -22.41 29.49 -4.19
N ARG A 30 -22.93 30.71 -4.22
CA ARG A 30 -24.17 31.09 -4.93
C ARG A 30 -24.19 30.58 -6.38
N ARG A 31 -23.03 30.57 -7.04
CA ARG A 31 -22.85 30.08 -8.42
C ARG A 31 -23.23 28.60 -8.58
N ARG A 32 -23.06 27.81 -7.51
CA ARG A 32 -23.26 26.35 -7.49
C ARG A 32 -24.55 25.94 -6.78
N HIS A 33 -25.39 26.89 -6.36
CA HIS A 33 -26.59 26.56 -5.58
C HIS A 33 -27.55 25.62 -6.32
N SER A 34 -27.61 25.72 -7.66
CA SER A 34 -28.45 24.87 -8.53
C SER A 34 -27.98 23.41 -8.61
N SER A 35 -26.75 23.11 -8.15
CA SER A 35 -26.25 21.74 -7.98
C SER A 35 -26.84 21.07 -6.73
N ILE A 36 -27.36 21.81 -5.76
CA ILE A 36 -27.96 21.21 -4.55
C ILE A 36 -29.38 20.74 -4.86
N LEU A 37 -29.63 19.45 -4.70
CA LEU A 37 -30.93 18.81 -4.93
C LEU A 37 -31.78 18.73 -3.66
N ASP A 38 -31.14 18.56 -2.51
CA ASP A 38 -31.81 18.46 -1.22
C ASP A 38 -30.85 18.74 -0.06
N VAL A 39 -31.34 19.25 1.07
CA VAL A 39 -30.59 19.38 2.33
C VAL A 39 -31.52 19.09 3.50
N ARG A 40 -31.12 18.17 4.37
CA ARG A 40 -31.90 17.80 5.57
C ARG A 40 -31.03 17.23 6.68
N SER A 41 -31.55 17.29 7.90
CA SER A 41 -31.01 16.55 9.04
C SER A 41 -31.34 15.06 8.93
N PHE A 42 -30.32 14.23 9.06
CA PHE A 42 -30.39 12.78 9.03
C PHE A 42 -30.45 12.20 10.44
N ARG A 43 -31.66 12.24 11.00
CA ARG A 43 -31.96 11.88 12.41
C ARG A 43 -31.76 10.40 12.76
N ALA A 44 -31.77 9.53 11.75
CA ALA A 44 -31.63 8.09 11.92
C ALA A 44 -30.19 7.66 12.21
N ALA A 45 -29.20 8.50 11.90
CA ALA A 45 -27.80 8.18 12.20
C ALA A 45 -27.55 8.21 13.72
N ALA A 46 -27.03 7.10 14.25
CA ALA A 46 -26.66 7.00 15.66
C ALA A 46 -25.23 7.55 15.90
N CYS A 47 -25.08 8.87 15.88
CA CYS A 47 -23.76 9.52 16.00
C CYS A 47 -23.25 9.75 17.43
N ASP A 48 -23.91 9.21 18.47
CA ASP A 48 -23.59 9.40 19.91
C ASP A 48 -23.29 10.87 20.31
N THR A 49 -23.99 11.83 19.68
CA THR A 49 -23.91 13.27 19.97
C THR A 49 -25.31 13.86 20.11
N ASP A 50 -25.40 15.08 20.64
CA ASP A 50 -26.62 15.90 20.67
C ASP A 50 -26.91 16.55 19.30
N HIS A 51 -26.02 16.39 18.32
CA HIS A 51 -26.16 16.84 16.95
C HIS A 51 -26.75 15.76 16.03
N TYR A 52 -27.48 16.20 15.01
CA TYR A 52 -27.88 15.38 13.88
C TYR A 52 -26.94 15.63 12.70
N LEU A 53 -26.58 14.57 11.99
CA LEU A 53 -25.83 14.68 10.75
C LEU A 53 -26.63 15.51 9.74
N VAL A 54 -26.04 16.56 9.15
CA VAL A 54 -26.65 17.31 8.05
C VAL A 54 -26.20 16.70 6.74
N VAL A 55 -27.15 16.32 5.88
CA VAL A 55 -26.87 15.67 4.60
C VAL A 55 -27.39 16.53 3.47
N ALA A 56 -26.52 16.83 2.51
CA ALA A 56 -26.88 17.43 1.24
C ALA A 56 -26.83 16.39 0.12
N LYS A 57 -27.85 16.38 -0.73
CA LYS A 57 -27.83 15.67 -2.01
C LYS A 57 -27.36 16.65 -3.08
N VAL A 58 -26.23 16.36 -3.73
CA VAL A 58 -25.61 17.25 -4.71
C VAL A 58 -25.53 16.57 -6.07
N ARG A 59 -25.84 17.32 -7.13
CA ARG A 59 -25.67 16.94 -8.52
C ARG A 59 -24.45 17.67 -9.08
N GLU A 60 -23.35 16.95 -9.22
CA GLU A 60 -22.11 17.49 -9.76
C GLU A 60 -21.54 16.52 -10.80
N ARG A 61 -20.97 17.05 -11.88
CA ARG A 61 -20.19 16.26 -12.85
C ARG A 61 -18.71 16.44 -12.51
N LEU A 62 -18.17 15.51 -11.75
CA LEU A 62 -16.74 15.50 -11.46
C LEU A 62 -16.00 15.00 -12.71
N ALA A 63 -15.02 15.77 -13.17
CA ALA A 63 -14.05 15.29 -14.14
C ALA A 63 -13.24 14.18 -13.46
N VAL A 64 -13.64 12.93 -13.68
CA VAL A 64 -12.81 11.80 -13.30
C VAL A 64 -11.66 11.82 -14.29
N SER A 65 -10.52 12.39 -13.89
CA SER A 65 -9.27 12.06 -14.55
C SER A 65 -9.12 10.55 -14.33
N LYS A 66 -9.48 9.77 -15.35
CA LYS A 66 -9.01 8.41 -15.48
C LYS A 66 -7.52 8.53 -15.78
N GLN A 67 -6.75 8.94 -14.79
CA GLN A 67 -5.42 8.40 -14.70
C GLN A 67 -5.66 6.89 -14.54
N THR A 68 -5.76 6.19 -15.66
CA THR A 68 -5.06 4.92 -15.81
C THR A 68 -3.60 5.22 -15.53
N THR A 69 -3.27 5.55 -14.28
CA THR A 69 -2.06 4.98 -13.74
C THR A 69 -2.28 3.51 -14.04
N HIS A 70 -1.50 2.98 -14.98
CA HIS A 70 -0.97 1.65 -14.82
C HIS A 70 -0.23 1.69 -13.48
N ARG A 71 -0.98 1.77 -12.36
CA ARG A 71 -0.60 1.13 -11.12
C ARG A 71 -0.64 -0.32 -11.54
N VAL A 72 0.47 -0.76 -12.15
CA VAL A 72 0.86 -2.15 -12.11
C VAL A 72 0.71 -2.45 -10.64
N HIS A 73 -0.38 -3.13 -10.30
CA HIS A 73 -0.68 -3.47 -8.93
C HIS A 73 0.44 -4.45 -8.60
N MET A 74 1.54 -3.93 -8.05
CA MET A 74 2.70 -4.76 -7.75
C MET A 74 2.26 -5.68 -6.62
N GLU A 75 1.91 -6.90 -7.00
CA GLU A 75 1.58 -7.95 -6.05
C GLU A 75 2.89 -8.32 -5.33
N ARG A 76 3.09 -7.73 -4.15
CA ARG A 76 4.33 -7.92 -3.39
C ARG A 76 4.32 -9.33 -2.79
N PHE A 77 5.32 -10.16 -3.09
CA PHE A 77 5.44 -11.48 -2.46
C PHE A 77 5.62 -11.38 -0.94
N ASN A 78 5.09 -12.35 -0.20
CA ASN A 78 5.26 -12.42 1.25
C ASN A 78 6.62 -13.00 1.65
N LEU A 79 7.68 -12.23 1.43
CA LEU A 79 9.06 -12.63 1.72
C LEU A 79 9.35 -12.98 3.19
N LYS A 80 8.46 -12.64 4.13
CA LYS A 80 8.63 -13.07 5.53
C LYS A 80 8.48 -14.59 5.68
N LYS A 81 7.74 -15.25 4.78
CA LYS A 81 7.57 -16.71 4.81
C LYS A 81 8.87 -17.45 4.52
N LEU A 82 9.81 -16.88 3.76
CA LEU A 82 11.14 -17.46 3.51
C LEU A 82 12.01 -17.60 4.77
N ASN A 83 11.62 -16.98 5.90
CA ASN A 83 12.29 -17.23 7.18
C ASN A 83 11.87 -18.56 7.82
N LYS A 84 10.78 -19.19 7.35
CA LYS A 84 10.38 -20.54 7.78
C LYS A 84 11.10 -21.56 6.89
N VAL A 85 11.75 -22.53 7.52
CA VAL A 85 12.56 -23.55 6.83
C VAL A 85 11.70 -24.31 5.81
N ASP A 86 10.53 -24.80 6.22
CA ASP A 86 9.64 -25.59 5.35
C ASP A 86 9.21 -24.83 4.08
N VAL A 87 8.86 -23.55 4.22
CA VAL A 87 8.42 -22.72 3.08
C VAL A 87 9.59 -22.39 2.17
N LYS A 88 10.78 -22.18 2.73
CA LYS A 88 12.00 -21.95 1.95
C LYS A 88 12.35 -23.18 1.11
N GLU A 89 12.25 -24.38 1.69
CA GLU A 89 12.49 -25.62 0.95
C GLU A 89 11.40 -25.89 -0.09
N GLN A 90 10.13 -25.60 0.22
CA GLN A 90 9.06 -25.68 -0.78
C GLN A 90 9.35 -24.79 -2.00
N TYR A 91 9.73 -23.53 -1.77
CA TYR A 91 10.12 -22.62 -2.86
C TYR A 91 11.30 -23.18 -3.67
N ARG A 92 12.32 -23.73 -2.99
CA ARG A 92 13.51 -24.31 -3.62
C ARG A 92 13.15 -25.51 -4.50
N VAL A 93 12.27 -26.40 -4.03
CA VAL A 93 11.79 -27.55 -4.80
C VAL A 93 10.98 -27.09 -6.01
N GLU A 94 10.04 -26.17 -5.83
CA GLU A 94 9.22 -25.65 -6.93
C GLU A 94 10.05 -24.99 -8.03
N ILE A 95 11.01 -24.14 -7.68
CA ILE A 95 11.87 -23.49 -8.68
C ILE A 95 12.83 -24.49 -9.36
N SER A 96 13.34 -25.46 -8.62
CA SER A 96 14.19 -26.52 -9.17
C SER A 96 13.43 -27.38 -10.18
N ASN A 97 12.22 -27.81 -9.84
CA ASN A 97 11.36 -28.60 -10.73
C ASN A 97 11.06 -27.87 -12.05
N LYS A 98 10.79 -26.56 -11.99
CA LYS A 98 10.55 -25.75 -13.20
C LYS A 98 11.80 -25.63 -14.07
N PHE A 99 12.99 -25.50 -13.48
CA PHE A 99 14.23 -25.46 -14.26
C PHE A 99 14.62 -26.80 -14.87
N VAL A 100 14.40 -27.91 -14.16
CA VAL A 100 14.62 -29.26 -14.71
C VAL A 100 13.67 -29.49 -15.90
N ALA A 101 12.40 -29.10 -15.79
CA ALA A 101 11.44 -29.21 -16.90
C ALA A 101 11.87 -28.39 -18.14
N LEU A 102 12.51 -27.24 -17.94
CA LEU A 102 13.02 -26.39 -19.02
C LEU A 102 14.29 -26.91 -19.69
N GLU A 103 15.14 -27.66 -19.00
CA GLU A 103 16.32 -28.27 -19.63
C GLU A 103 15.93 -29.38 -20.62
N ASN A 104 14.75 -29.96 -20.47
CA ASN A 104 14.20 -30.95 -21.40
C ASN A 104 13.58 -30.33 -22.67
N SER A 105 13.48 -29.00 -22.76
CA SER A 105 12.99 -28.30 -23.95
C SER A 105 14.16 -27.72 -24.75
N ASP A 106 14.60 -28.47 -25.76
CA ASP A 106 15.77 -28.19 -26.60
C ASP A 106 15.51 -27.03 -27.58
N THR A 107 15.59 -25.79 -27.11
CA THR A 107 15.53 -24.61 -27.99
C THR A 107 16.77 -23.73 -27.81
N LYS A 108 17.38 -23.32 -28.93
CA LYS A 108 18.36 -22.22 -28.95
C LYS A 108 17.64 -20.93 -28.59
N VAL A 109 17.50 -20.66 -27.30
CA VAL A 109 16.79 -19.49 -26.81
C VAL A 109 17.75 -18.28 -26.81
N ASP A 110 17.27 -17.17 -27.36
CA ASP A 110 17.90 -15.86 -27.21
C ASP A 110 18.13 -15.53 -25.72
N VAL A 111 19.26 -14.93 -25.38
CA VAL A 111 19.67 -14.73 -23.98
C VAL A 111 18.65 -13.87 -23.22
N ASN A 112 18.06 -12.87 -23.89
CA ASN A 112 16.99 -12.05 -23.32
C ASN A 112 15.75 -12.89 -22.99
N LYS A 113 15.30 -13.74 -23.94
CA LYS A 113 14.18 -14.66 -23.72
C LYS A 113 14.48 -15.68 -22.62
N ALA A 114 15.73 -16.12 -22.51
CA ALA A 114 16.16 -17.05 -21.46
C ALA A 114 16.09 -16.38 -20.08
N TRP A 115 16.51 -15.11 -19.96
CA TRP A 115 16.35 -14.33 -18.74
C TRP A 115 14.88 -14.06 -18.40
N GLU A 116 14.04 -13.71 -19.38
CA GLU A 116 12.60 -13.54 -19.20
C GLU A 116 11.95 -14.82 -18.64
N THR A 117 12.28 -15.96 -19.23
CA THR A 117 11.82 -17.28 -18.77
C THR A 117 12.26 -17.56 -17.33
N VAL A 118 13.51 -17.26 -16.98
CA VAL A 118 14.00 -17.41 -15.60
C VAL A 118 13.23 -16.49 -14.65
N GLY A 119 13.02 -15.23 -15.04
CA GLY A 119 12.27 -14.25 -14.27
C GLY A 119 10.82 -14.65 -14.03
N GLU A 120 10.15 -15.20 -15.05
CA GLU A 120 8.79 -15.72 -14.93
C GLU A 120 8.72 -16.91 -13.98
N ASN A 121 9.63 -17.87 -14.09
CA ASN A 121 9.67 -19.02 -13.17
C ASN A 121 9.89 -18.60 -11.72
N ILE A 122 10.76 -17.61 -11.49
CA ILE A 122 10.94 -17.03 -10.15
C ILE A 122 9.61 -16.48 -9.63
N LYS A 123 8.89 -15.70 -10.44
CA LYS A 123 7.60 -15.10 -10.05
C LYS A 123 6.53 -16.15 -9.79
N ILE A 124 6.40 -17.16 -10.64
CA ILE A 124 5.39 -18.21 -10.49
C ILE A 124 5.72 -19.06 -9.25
N SER A 125 6.96 -19.52 -9.07
CA SER A 125 7.33 -20.28 -7.86
C SER A 125 7.21 -19.46 -6.58
N ALA A 126 7.51 -18.15 -6.63
CA ALA A 126 7.28 -17.27 -5.49
C ALA A 126 5.79 -17.10 -5.18
N LYS A 127 4.93 -17.05 -6.21
CA LYS A 127 3.48 -16.98 -6.06
C LYS A 127 2.94 -18.27 -5.42
N ASP A 128 3.35 -19.42 -5.90
CA ASP A 128 2.87 -20.74 -5.46
C ASP A 128 3.27 -21.03 -4.00
N SER A 129 4.55 -20.84 -3.67
CA SER A 129 5.07 -21.10 -2.30
C SER A 129 4.80 -19.97 -1.29
N LEU A 130 5.02 -18.70 -1.66
CA LEU A 130 4.96 -17.58 -0.73
C LEU A 130 3.58 -16.90 -0.73
N GLY A 131 2.93 -16.87 -1.88
CA GLY A 131 1.76 -16.03 -2.12
C GLY A 131 2.07 -14.54 -1.98
N TYR A 132 1.02 -13.74 -2.08
CA TYR A 132 1.12 -12.29 -1.99
C TYR A 132 0.96 -11.77 -0.57
N TYR A 133 1.48 -10.56 -0.37
CA TYR A 133 1.33 -9.80 0.85
C TYR A 133 -0.11 -9.27 0.94
N GLU A 134 -0.84 -9.71 1.96
CA GLU A 134 -2.19 -9.20 2.22
C GLU A 134 -2.14 -7.76 2.73
N LEU A 135 -2.84 -6.87 2.02
CA LEU A 135 -3.08 -5.51 2.49
C LEU A 135 -3.95 -5.59 3.75
N LYS A 136 -3.38 -5.14 4.88
CA LYS A 136 -4.14 -5.07 6.13
C LYS A 136 -5.31 -4.11 5.96
N ARG A 137 -6.52 -4.60 6.25
CA ARG A 137 -7.73 -3.77 6.27
C ARG A 137 -7.54 -2.56 7.19
N HIS A 138 -8.07 -1.43 6.77
CA HIS A 138 -8.10 -0.22 7.58
C HIS A 138 -8.97 -0.48 8.82
N LYS A 139 -8.39 -0.33 10.02
CA LYS A 139 -9.01 -0.59 11.35
C LYS A 139 -9.25 -2.09 11.68
N PRO A 140 -8.19 -2.90 11.88
CA PRO A 140 -8.32 -4.33 12.22
C PRO A 140 -8.93 -4.62 13.60
N TRP A 141 -9.18 -3.61 14.44
CA TRP A 141 -9.85 -3.78 15.74
C TRP A 141 -11.37 -3.74 15.65
N LEU A 142 -11.93 -3.29 14.51
CA LEU A 142 -13.35 -3.29 14.24
C LEU A 142 -13.74 -4.69 13.73
N ASP A 143 -14.12 -5.56 14.66
CA ASP A 143 -14.51 -6.93 14.39
C ASP A 143 -16.02 -7.07 14.17
N GLU A 144 -16.48 -8.28 13.87
CA GLU A 144 -17.88 -8.60 13.59
C GLU A 144 -18.78 -8.29 14.81
N GLY A 145 -18.32 -8.60 16.02
CA GLY A 145 -19.04 -8.22 17.25
C GLY A 145 -19.21 -6.71 17.41
N CYS A 146 -18.26 -5.90 16.95
CA CYS A 146 -18.46 -4.44 16.92
C CYS A 146 -19.54 -4.02 15.92
N LEU A 147 -19.63 -4.69 14.76
CA LEU A 147 -20.66 -4.41 13.75
C LEU A 147 -22.05 -4.82 14.24
N GLU A 148 -22.17 -5.97 14.90
CA GLU A 148 -23.43 -6.42 15.51
C GLU A 148 -23.94 -5.42 16.56
N LEU A 149 -23.06 -4.93 17.43
CA LEU A 149 -23.42 -3.91 18.43
C LEU A 149 -23.78 -2.56 17.80
N GLU A 150 -23.18 -2.22 16.66
CA GLU A 150 -23.53 -1.03 15.88
C GLU A 150 -24.94 -1.17 15.30
N ASP A 151 -25.27 -2.34 14.74
CA ASP A 151 -26.59 -2.62 14.18
C ASP A 151 -27.68 -2.65 15.25
N GLN A 152 -27.42 -3.28 16.40
CA GLN A 152 -28.33 -3.24 17.56
C GLN A 152 -28.59 -1.80 18.02
N ARG A 153 -27.54 -0.96 18.07
CA ARG A 153 -27.68 0.46 18.41
C ARG A 153 -28.53 1.21 17.38
N ASN A 154 -28.34 0.94 16.10
CA ASN A 154 -29.12 1.54 15.02
C ASN A 154 -30.60 1.12 15.09
N GLN A 155 -30.88 -0.16 15.33
CA GLN A 155 -32.23 -0.68 15.52
C GLN A 155 -32.92 -0.05 16.74
N ALA A 156 -32.24 -0.01 17.89
CA ALA A 156 -32.76 0.63 19.09
C ALA A 156 -33.03 2.13 18.87
N LYS A 157 -32.19 2.81 18.09
CA LYS A 157 -32.40 4.21 17.73
C LYS A 157 -33.66 4.39 16.87
N MET A 158 -33.87 3.50 15.90
CA MET A 158 -35.07 3.52 15.05
C MET A 158 -36.33 3.25 15.87
N HIS A 159 -36.30 2.27 16.77
CA HIS A 159 -37.41 1.96 17.66
C HIS A 159 -37.77 3.15 18.57
N TRP A 160 -36.78 3.80 19.18
CA TRP A 160 -36.99 5.01 19.98
C TRP A 160 -37.53 6.20 19.16
N LEU A 161 -37.14 6.33 17.90
CA LEU A 161 -37.68 7.38 17.01
C LEU A 161 -39.14 7.14 16.64
N GLN A 162 -39.59 5.88 16.59
CA GLN A 162 -40.97 5.49 16.33
C GLN A 162 -41.85 5.66 17.58
N ASP A 163 -41.35 5.25 18.74
CA ASP A 163 -42.04 5.35 20.02
C ASP A 163 -41.10 5.93 21.12
N PRO A 164 -41.06 7.28 21.25
CA PRO A 164 -40.18 7.97 22.18
C PRO A 164 -40.72 7.93 23.62
N ASN A 165 -40.62 6.77 24.27
CA ASN A 165 -40.97 6.59 25.67
C ASN A 165 -39.74 6.37 26.56
N LYS A 166 -39.93 6.40 27.88
CA LYS A 166 -38.83 6.24 28.86
C LYS A 166 -38.14 4.89 28.74
N ILE A 167 -38.90 3.81 28.56
CA ILE A 167 -38.37 2.44 28.44
C ILE A 167 -37.45 2.30 27.21
N ASN A 168 -37.91 2.77 26.06
CA ASN A 168 -37.15 2.77 24.81
C ASN A 168 -35.92 3.68 24.89
N GLY A 169 -36.04 4.82 25.58
CA GLY A 169 -34.94 5.74 25.84
C GLY A 169 -33.86 5.12 26.73
N ASP A 170 -34.27 4.46 27.81
CA ASP A 170 -33.37 3.78 28.74
C ASP A 170 -32.68 2.58 28.06
N ASN A 171 -33.41 1.80 27.25
CA ASN A 171 -32.84 0.72 26.44
C ASN A 171 -31.78 1.23 25.44
N LEU A 172 -32.10 2.28 24.68
CA LEU A 172 -31.15 2.91 23.75
C LEU A 172 -29.90 3.43 24.49
N ASN A 173 -30.08 4.04 25.65
CA ASN A 173 -28.97 4.52 26.47
C ASN A 173 -28.10 3.37 27.02
N ASN A 174 -28.70 2.25 27.40
CA ASN A 174 -27.95 1.07 27.82
C ASN A 174 -27.10 0.51 26.67
N ILE A 175 -27.71 0.27 25.51
CA ILE A 175 -27.01 -0.22 24.31
C ILE A 175 -25.88 0.74 23.93
N ARG A 176 -26.11 2.06 23.94
CA ARG A 176 -25.05 3.05 23.69
C ARG A 176 -23.86 2.90 24.65
N ARG A 177 -24.11 2.73 25.95
CA ARG A 177 -23.05 2.54 26.96
C ARG A 177 -22.28 1.26 26.71
N GLU A 178 -22.97 0.17 26.41
CA GLU A 178 -22.39 -1.14 26.10
C GLU A 178 -21.53 -1.08 24.83
N THR A 179 -22.07 -0.59 23.70
CA THR A 179 -21.33 -0.40 22.44
C THR A 179 -20.09 0.47 22.68
N ARG A 180 -20.22 1.61 23.38
CA ARG A 180 -19.10 2.51 23.66
C ARG A 180 -18.05 1.87 24.58
N ARG A 181 -18.46 1.06 25.55
CA ARG A 181 -17.53 0.30 26.40
C ARG A 181 -16.80 -0.75 25.56
N HIS A 182 -17.52 -1.50 24.73
CA HIS A 182 -16.96 -2.53 23.87
C HIS A 182 -15.93 -1.95 22.89
N PHE A 183 -16.28 -0.88 22.16
CA PHE A 183 -15.38 -0.26 21.18
C PHE A 183 -14.12 0.31 21.84
N ARG A 184 -14.25 0.91 23.03
CA ARG A 184 -13.10 1.39 23.81
C ARG A 184 -12.19 0.23 24.24
N ASN A 185 -12.77 -0.89 24.67
CA ASN A 185 -12.02 -2.08 25.07
C ASN A 185 -11.28 -2.70 23.88
N LYS A 186 -11.96 -2.94 22.76
CA LYS A 186 -11.35 -3.47 21.52
C LYS A 186 -10.24 -2.58 20.99
N LYS A 187 -10.46 -1.27 20.97
CA LYS A 187 -9.42 -0.31 20.60
C LYS A 187 -8.22 -0.35 21.56
N ARG A 188 -8.46 -0.46 22.87
CA ARG A 188 -7.38 -0.57 23.88
C ARG A 188 -6.60 -1.86 23.74
N GLU A 189 -7.27 -2.99 23.54
CA GLU A 189 -6.66 -4.30 23.31
C GLU A 189 -5.76 -4.27 22.07
N TYR A 190 -6.26 -3.72 20.96
CA TYR A 190 -5.48 -3.53 19.75
C TYR A 190 -4.25 -2.65 19.96
N LEU A 191 -4.37 -1.54 20.69
CA LEU A 191 -3.24 -0.68 21.01
C LEU A 191 -2.21 -1.38 21.89
N LYS A 192 -2.66 -2.20 22.84
CA LYS A 192 -1.78 -3.02 23.69
C LYS A 192 -0.99 -4.04 22.85
N ASP A 193 -1.67 -4.83 22.03
CA ASP A 193 -1.03 -5.79 21.11
C ASP A 193 -0.01 -5.12 20.17
N LYS A 194 -0.29 -3.89 19.73
CA LYS A 194 0.66 -3.09 18.94
C LYS A 194 1.91 -2.71 19.73
N ILE A 195 1.75 -2.25 20.97
CA ILE A 195 2.87 -1.89 21.84
C ILE A 195 3.71 -3.13 22.15
N ASP A 196 3.07 -4.25 22.48
CA ASP A 196 3.75 -5.52 22.75
C ASP A 196 4.55 -5.98 21.52
N LYS A 197 3.98 -5.86 20.32
CA LYS A 197 4.71 -6.12 19.05
C LYS A 197 5.90 -5.18 18.85
N PHE A 198 5.82 -3.92 19.29
CA PHE A 198 6.96 -3.00 19.21
C PHE A 198 8.06 -3.41 20.20
N ALA A 199 7.70 -3.77 21.43
CA ALA A 199 8.63 -4.27 22.43
C ALA A 199 9.36 -5.54 21.92
N MET A 200 8.61 -6.54 21.43
CA MET A 200 9.19 -7.76 20.86
C MET A 200 10.11 -7.48 19.67
N ASN A 201 9.76 -6.54 18.79
CA ASN A 201 10.63 -6.17 17.67
C ASN A 201 11.92 -5.48 18.15
N SER A 202 11.85 -4.68 19.22
CA SER A 202 13.02 -4.05 19.83
C SER A 202 13.96 -5.09 20.44
N GLU A 203 13.43 -6.01 21.25
CA GLU A 203 14.18 -7.11 21.88
C GLU A 203 14.87 -7.99 20.84
N ASN A 204 14.15 -8.37 19.77
CA ASN A 204 14.67 -9.19 18.68
C ASN A 204 15.55 -8.41 17.69
N ARG A 205 15.89 -7.14 17.97
CA ARG A 205 16.66 -6.25 17.09
C ARG A 205 16.08 -6.13 15.66
N ASN A 206 14.76 -6.32 15.51
CA ASN A 206 14.03 -6.15 14.25
C ASN A 206 13.67 -4.67 14.03
N ILE A 207 14.70 -3.84 13.88
CA ILE A 207 14.61 -2.37 13.80
C ILE A 207 13.69 -1.92 12.66
N ARG A 208 13.71 -2.62 11.52
CA ARG A 208 12.89 -2.27 10.35
C ARG A 208 11.40 -2.38 10.64
N ASP A 209 10.97 -3.49 11.25
CA ASP A 209 9.55 -3.71 11.55
C ASP A 209 9.08 -2.80 12.69
N LEU A 210 9.96 -2.48 13.64
CA LEU A 210 9.72 -1.48 14.68
C LEU A 210 9.42 -0.09 14.09
N TYR A 211 10.35 0.47 13.29
CA TYR A 211 10.15 1.79 12.68
C TYR A 211 8.97 1.81 11.71
N ARG A 212 8.77 0.74 10.91
CA ARG A 212 7.60 0.64 10.04
C ARG A 212 6.31 0.70 10.86
N GLY A 213 6.23 -0.04 11.95
CA GLY A 213 5.07 -0.05 12.84
C GLY A 213 4.80 1.30 13.51
N ILE A 214 5.85 1.99 13.98
CA ILE A 214 5.75 3.34 14.57
C ILE A 214 5.30 4.35 13.52
N ASN A 215 5.88 4.30 12.31
CA ASN A 215 5.51 5.20 11.24
C ASN A 215 4.07 4.98 10.80
N ASP A 216 3.61 3.73 10.66
CA ASP A 216 2.22 3.42 10.35
C ASP A 216 1.25 4.01 11.40
N PHE A 217 1.66 4.04 12.68
CA PHE A 217 0.88 4.63 13.76
C PHE A 217 0.91 6.16 13.75
N LYS A 218 2.06 6.77 13.47
CA LYS A 218 2.23 8.23 13.39
C LYS A 218 1.69 8.83 12.10
N ARG A 219 1.44 8.03 11.08
CA ARG A 219 1.04 8.51 9.75
C ARG A 219 -0.33 9.18 9.84
N VAL A 220 -0.33 10.50 9.94
CA VAL A 220 -1.51 11.31 9.70
C VAL A 220 -1.85 11.21 8.20
N TYR A 221 -3.14 11.23 7.86
CA TYR A 221 -3.55 11.29 6.46
C TYR A 221 -2.91 12.53 5.81
N GLN A 222 -2.02 12.27 4.86
CA GLN A 222 -1.45 13.30 4.01
C GLN A 222 -2.00 13.07 2.60
N PRO A 223 -2.81 14.01 2.07
CA PRO A 223 -3.26 13.90 0.70
C PRO A 223 -2.03 13.93 -0.22
N SER A 224 -1.77 12.84 -0.93
CA SER A 224 -0.75 12.84 -1.98
C SER A 224 -1.33 13.58 -3.19
N SER A 225 -0.88 14.80 -3.44
CA SER A 225 -1.14 15.47 -4.71
C SER A 225 -0.07 15.04 -5.71
N ASN A 226 -0.46 14.37 -6.78
CA ASN A 226 0.40 14.17 -7.96
C ASN A 226 0.40 15.46 -8.82
N LEU A 227 0.56 16.62 -8.17
CA LEU A 227 0.55 17.92 -8.81
C LEU A 227 1.96 18.50 -8.73
N VAL A 228 2.52 18.91 -9.87
CA VAL A 228 3.84 19.53 -9.95
C VAL A 228 3.68 20.91 -10.55
N LYS A 229 4.40 21.90 -10.04
CA LYS A 229 4.43 23.23 -10.67
C LYS A 229 5.36 23.22 -11.88
N ASP A 230 4.92 23.78 -12.98
CA ASP A 230 5.79 24.10 -14.10
C ASP A 230 6.73 25.27 -13.76
N GLU A 231 7.49 25.74 -14.75
CA GLU A 231 8.40 26.89 -14.60
C GLU A 231 7.67 28.24 -14.44
N ASN A 232 6.43 28.34 -14.89
CA ASN A 232 5.58 29.54 -14.80
C ASN A 232 4.76 29.57 -13.50
N GLY A 233 4.75 28.48 -12.74
CA GLY A 233 4.04 28.33 -11.47
C GLY A 233 2.68 27.65 -11.58
N ASP A 234 2.30 27.19 -12.78
CA ASP A 234 1.03 26.52 -13.06
C ASP A 234 1.06 25.05 -12.63
N LEU A 235 -0.09 24.53 -12.19
CA LEU A 235 -0.20 23.17 -11.67
C LEU A 235 -0.40 22.15 -12.81
N LEU A 236 0.59 21.28 -12.99
CA LEU A 236 0.54 20.12 -13.87
C LEU A 236 -0.06 18.92 -13.13
N ALA A 237 -1.13 18.35 -13.70
CA ALA A 237 -1.79 17.14 -13.18
C ALA A 237 -1.63 15.92 -14.10
N ASP A 238 -1.11 16.12 -15.32
CA ASP A 238 -0.95 15.06 -16.32
C ASP A 238 0.38 14.32 -16.18
N SER A 239 0.35 12.99 -16.29
CA SER A 239 1.53 12.15 -16.07
C SER A 239 2.66 12.41 -17.07
N HIS A 240 2.33 12.69 -18.34
CA HIS A 240 3.32 12.96 -19.37
C HIS A 240 3.99 14.32 -19.12
N ASN A 241 3.19 15.34 -18.83
CA ASN A 241 3.71 16.67 -18.53
C ASN A 241 4.56 16.69 -17.26
N ILE A 242 4.16 15.95 -16.23
CA ILE A 242 4.96 15.77 -15.01
C ILE A 242 6.29 15.08 -15.33
N SER A 243 6.28 14.01 -16.14
CA SER A 243 7.50 13.30 -16.54
C SER A 243 8.46 14.21 -17.32
N ASN A 244 7.94 14.99 -18.28
CA ASN A 244 8.73 15.95 -19.03
C ASN A 244 9.30 17.06 -18.12
N ARG A 245 8.50 17.55 -17.16
CA ARG A 245 8.95 18.54 -16.18
C ARG A 245 10.10 18.02 -15.32
N TRP A 246 10.06 16.76 -14.90
CA TRP A 246 11.15 16.10 -14.19
C TRP A 246 12.37 15.90 -15.08
N SER A 247 12.19 15.44 -16.31
CA SER A 247 13.28 15.29 -17.30
C SER A 247 14.02 16.61 -17.50
N ASN A 248 13.29 17.70 -17.74
CA ASN A 248 13.86 19.03 -17.92
C ASN A 248 14.60 19.51 -16.66
N TYR A 249 14.00 19.32 -15.48
CA TYR A 249 14.64 19.69 -14.21
C TYR A 249 15.96 18.96 -13.99
N PHE A 250 15.99 17.64 -14.15
CA PHE A 250 17.22 16.86 -13.93
C PHE A 250 18.26 17.11 -15.02
N SER A 251 17.83 17.34 -16.27
CA SER A 251 18.75 17.72 -17.33
C SER A 251 19.47 19.03 -17.00
N GLN A 252 18.72 20.06 -16.55
CA GLN A 252 19.31 21.33 -16.12
C GLN A 252 20.20 21.17 -14.88
N LEU A 253 19.81 20.33 -13.91
CA LEU A 253 20.55 20.14 -12.66
C LEU A 253 21.84 19.33 -12.83
N LEU A 254 21.80 18.26 -13.63
CA LEU A 254 22.87 17.27 -13.74
C LEU A 254 23.80 17.53 -14.92
N ASN A 255 23.31 18.16 -16.00
CA ASN A 255 24.11 18.45 -17.20
C ASN A 255 24.68 19.88 -17.22
N VAL A 256 24.88 20.48 -16.03
CA VAL A 256 25.58 21.76 -15.92
C VAL A 256 27.02 21.56 -16.37
N HIS A 257 27.33 22.04 -17.57
CA HIS A 257 28.71 22.12 -18.04
C HIS A 257 29.42 23.17 -17.20
N ARG A 258 30.03 22.75 -16.09
CA ARG A 258 31.13 23.54 -15.54
C ARG A 258 32.18 23.56 -16.64
N VAL A 259 32.61 24.77 -17.03
CA VAL A 259 33.81 25.01 -17.83
C VAL A 259 35.00 24.60 -16.96
N SER A 260 35.14 23.30 -16.75
CA SER A 260 36.39 22.69 -16.35
C SER A 260 36.84 22.02 -17.61
N ASP A 261 37.97 22.47 -18.16
CA ASP A 261 38.73 21.78 -19.20
C ASP A 261 39.22 20.42 -18.64
N VAL A 262 38.30 19.54 -18.27
CA VAL A 262 38.60 18.13 -18.06
C VAL A 262 38.65 17.58 -19.47
N ARG A 263 39.85 17.58 -20.05
CA ARG A 263 40.17 16.73 -21.18
C ARG A 263 39.65 15.34 -20.81
N GLN A 264 38.58 14.90 -21.46
CA GLN A 264 38.21 13.49 -21.46
C GLN A 264 39.38 12.77 -22.12
N ILE A 265 40.33 12.34 -21.31
CA ILE A 265 41.31 11.36 -21.73
C ILE A 265 40.47 10.10 -21.87
N GLU A 266 40.13 9.73 -23.11
CA GLU A 266 39.75 8.36 -23.43
C GLU A 266 40.95 7.49 -23.07
N ILE A 267 40.94 7.01 -21.82
CA ILE A 267 41.87 5.98 -21.38
C ILE A 267 41.37 4.71 -22.06
N HIS A 268 41.94 4.38 -23.21
CA HIS A 268 41.86 3.03 -23.76
C HIS A 268 42.61 2.08 -22.82
N THR A 269 41.95 1.69 -21.74
CA THR A 269 42.36 0.54 -20.95
C THR A 269 42.04 -0.69 -21.80
N ALA A 270 43.04 -1.52 -22.10
CA ALA A 270 42.79 -2.86 -22.59
C ALA A 270 41.91 -3.55 -21.54
N GLU A 271 40.64 -3.82 -21.85
CA GLU A 271 39.80 -4.63 -20.98
C GLU A 271 40.52 -5.98 -20.82
N PRO A 272 40.98 -6.33 -19.61
CA PRO A 272 41.62 -7.62 -19.43
C PRO A 272 40.61 -8.70 -19.82
N LEU A 273 41.05 -9.64 -20.65
CA LEU A 273 40.30 -10.88 -20.93
C LEU A 273 40.12 -11.62 -19.61
N LEU A 274 39.04 -11.31 -18.91
CA LEU A 274 38.68 -12.00 -17.69
C LEU A 274 38.11 -13.36 -18.08
N PRO A 275 38.58 -14.46 -17.47
CA PRO A 275 37.98 -15.76 -17.70
C PRO A 275 36.51 -15.73 -17.24
N ASN A 276 35.68 -16.53 -17.91
CA ASN A 276 34.30 -16.72 -17.51
C ASN A 276 34.23 -17.08 -16.01
N PRO A 277 33.27 -16.50 -15.26
CA PRO A 277 33.16 -16.77 -13.83
C PRO A 277 32.89 -18.25 -13.60
N SER A 278 33.56 -18.82 -12.60
CA SER A 278 33.32 -20.19 -12.16
C SER A 278 31.96 -20.35 -11.49
N HIS A 279 31.43 -21.57 -11.46
CA HIS A 279 30.18 -21.87 -10.75
C HIS A 279 30.25 -21.44 -9.27
N PHE A 280 31.40 -21.69 -8.62
CA PHE A 280 31.63 -21.29 -7.24
C PHE A 280 31.61 -19.77 -7.04
N GLU A 281 32.16 -18.99 -7.98
CA GLU A 281 32.11 -17.53 -7.91
C GLU A 281 30.67 -17.01 -8.02
N VAL A 282 29.87 -17.58 -8.91
CA VAL A 282 28.45 -17.23 -9.06
C VAL A 282 27.66 -17.59 -7.81
N GLU A 283 27.84 -18.81 -7.27
CA GLU A 283 27.19 -19.25 -6.04
C GLU A 283 27.60 -18.40 -4.83
N SER A 284 28.90 -18.07 -4.72
CA SER A 284 29.43 -17.18 -3.70
C SER A 284 28.85 -15.78 -3.82
N ALA A 285 28.70 -15.26 -5.05
CA ALA A 285 28.08 -13.96 -5.33
C ALA A 285 26.60 -13.94 -4.93
N ILE A 286 25.81 -14.96 -5.32
CA ILE A 286 24.40 -15.12 -4.94
C ILE A 286 24.28 -15.15 -3.40
N SER A 287 25.13 -15.93 -2.74
CA SER A 287 25.18 -16.03 -1.27
C SER A 287 25.69 -14.76 -0.58
N LYS A 288 26.34 -13.85 -1.33
CA LYS A 288 26.88 -12.57 -0.84
C LYS A 288 26.02 -11.38 -1.19
N LEU A 289 24.96 -11.53 -2.00
CA LEU A 289 24.02 -10.45 -2.38
C LEU A 289 23.56 -9.62 -1.17
N LYS A 290 23.67 -10.14 0.06
CA LYS A 290 23.27 -9.45 1.29
C LYS A 290 24.25 -9.50 2.47
N ARG A 291 25.47 -10.02 2.35
CA ARG A 291 26.40 -10.12 3.49
C ARG A 291 27.11 -8.81 3.87
N GLN A 292 27.10 -7.79 3.02
CA GLN A 292 27.72 -6.50 3.36
C GLN A 292 26.71 -5.48 3.92
N GLY A 293 26.50 -5.47 5.24
CA GLY A 293 25.91 -4.34 5.98
C GLY A 293 24.55 -4.61 6.65
N ARG A 294 24.36 -3.99 7.84
CA ARG A 294 23.27 -4.20 8.82
C ARG A 294 21.81 -4.00 8.32
N PHE A 295 21.56 -3.58 7.08
CA PHE A 295 20.23 -3.12 6.64
C PHE A 295 19.77 -3.55 5.21
N LYS A 296 20.38 -4.56 4.57
CA LYS A 296 20.16 -4.82 3.14
C LYS A 296 19.03 -5.81 2.72
N ARG A 297 18.25 -6.39 3.65
CA ARG A 297 17.10 -7.26 3.27
C ARG A 297 15.87 -6.43 2.87
N TYR A 298 15.10 -6.93 1.90
CA TYR A 298 13.82 -6.40 1.40
C TYR A 298 13.91 -5.02 0.74
N LYS A 299 14.95 -4.82 -0.09
CA LYS A 299 15.02 -3.66 -1.00
C LYS A 299 13.91 -3.73 -2.05
N SER A 300 13.59 -2.59 -2.64
CA SER A 300 12.70 -2.57 -3.81
C SER A 300 13.33 -3.40 -4.92
N PRO A 301 12.56 -4.25 -5.62
CA PRO A 301 13.04 -4.86 -6.85
C PRO A 301 13.21 -3.80 -7.92
N ASP A 302 14.01 -4.12 -8.94
CA ASP A 302 14.20 -3.27 -10.10
C ASP A 302 13.03 -3.45 -11.10
N SER A 303 13.18 -2.97 -12.33
CA SER A 303 12.17 -3.09 -13.39
C SER A 303 11.70 -4.53 -13.66
N ASP A 304 12.55 -5.52 -13.38
CA ASP A 304 12.23 -6.95 -13.52
C ASP A 304 11.27 -7.49 -12.45
N GLN A 305 11.06 -6.74 -11.37
CA GLN A 305 10.25 -7.09 -10.20
C GLN A 305 10.76 -8.31 -9.41
N ILE A 306 12.04 -8.67 -9.57
CA ILE A 306 12.65 -9.82 -8.88
C ILE A 306 13.37 -9.34 -7.62
N LEU A 307 13.01 -9.93 -6.48
CA LEU A 307 13.62 -9.63 -5.19
C LEU A 307 14.85 -10.50 -4.99
N ALA A 308 15.95 -9.92 -4.50
CA ALA A 308 17.19 -10.65 -4.22
C ALA A 308 16.99 -11.81 -3.21
N GLU A 309 15.96 -11.76 -2.35
CA GLU A 309 15.57 -12.87 -1.46
C GLU A 309 15.16 -14.14 -2.21
N LEU A 310 14.55 -13.99 -3.38
CA LEU A 310 14.10 -15.12 -4.19
C LEU A 310 15.31 -15.78 -4.84
N ILE A 311 16.24 -14.98 -5.38
CA ILE A 311 17.50 -15.43 -5.96
C ILE A 311 18.34 -16.19 -4.93
N GLU A 312 18.49 -15.63 -3.72
CA GLU A 312 19.24 -16.25 -2.61
C GLU A 312 18.60 -17.58 -2.14
N ALA A 313 17.28 -17.70 -2.21
CA ALA A 313 16.56 -18.90 -1.77
C ALA A 313 16.48 -20.01 -2.83
N GLY A 314 16.86 -19.74 -4.08
CA GLY A 314 16.70 -20.68 -5.20
C GLY A 314 17.61 -21.92 -5.15
N GLY A 315 18.69 -21.88 -4.36
CA GLY A 315 19.59 -23.02 -4.15
C GLY A 315 20.53 -23.32 -5.32
N GLU A 316 21.08 -24.53 -5.32
CA GLU A 316 22.17 -24.94 -6.23
C GLU A 316 21.72 -25.04 -7.70
N ILE A 317 20.57 -25.66 -7.97
CA ILE A 317 20.02 -25.79 -9.34
C ILE A 317 19.77 -24.40 -9.96
N PHE A 318 19.27 -23.47 -9.16
CA PHE A 318 19.12 -22.08 -9.56
C PHE A 318 20.48 -21.44 -9.90
N SER A 319 21.48 -21.63 -9.04
CA SER A 319 22.83 -21.07 -9.23
C SER A 319 23.49 -21.62 -10.51
N SER A 320 23.32 -22.90 -10.80
CA SER A 320 23.77 -23.54 -12.04
C SER A 320 23.09 -22.94 -13.28
N LYS A 321 21.78 -22.70 -13.22
CA LYS A 321 21.04 -22.08 -14.34
C LYS A 321 21.51 -20.64 -14.60
N ILE A 322 21.75 -19.86 -13.55
CA ILE A 322 22.30 -18.50 -13.66
C ILE A 322 23.73 -18.53 -14.21
N HIS A 323 24.57 -19.47 -13.78
CA HIS A 323 25.93 -19.64 -14.32
C HIS A 323 25.91 -19.94 -15.83
N LYS A 324 25.05 -20.86 -16.29
CA LYS A 324 24.84 -21.14 -17.72
C LYS A 324 24.38 -19.89 -18.50
N LEU A 325 23.50 -19.08 -17.92
CA LEU A 325 23.07 -17.81 -18.49
C LEU A 325 24.24 -16.81 -18.61
N ILE A 326 24.99 -16.58 -17.54
CA ILE A 326 26.13 -15.65 -17.51
C ILE A 326 27.18 -16.04 -18.56
N THR A 327 27.56 -17.32 -18.58
CA THR A 327 28.55 -17.84 -19.55
C THR A 327 28.08 -17.78 -21.01
N SER A 328 26.77 -17.71 -21.26
CA SER A 328 26.23 -17.52 -22.61
C SER A 328 26.37 -16.09 -23.15
N PHE A 329 26.60 -15.08 -22.28
CA PHE A 329 26.84 -13.69 -22.71
C PHE A 329 28.26 -13.51 -23.26
N ASP A 330 29.27 -14.09 -22.60
CA ASP A 330 30.68 -13.85 -22.95
C ASP A 330 31.11 -14.55 -24.24
N ILE A 331 30.44 -15.63 -24.64
CA ILE A 331 30.70 -16.31 -25.92
C ILE A 331 30.36 -15.41 -27.13
N LYS A 332 29.48 -14.40 -26.97
CA LYS A 332 29.09 -13.49 -28.06
C LYS A 332 29.93 -12.21 -28.16
N ARG A 333 30.88 -11.96 -27.24
CA ARG A 333 31.76 -10.79 -27.27
C ARG A 333 33.09 -11.00 -28.02
N ASN A 334 33.35 -12.23 -28.47
CA ASN A 334 34.53 -12.58 -29.30
C ASN A 334 34.20 -12.61 -30.79
#